data_AF-A0A7J5QTK5-F1
#
_entry.id   AF-A0A7J5QTK5-F1
#
_cell.length_a   1.000
_cell.length_b   1.000
_cell.length_c   1.000
_cell.angle_alpha   90.00
_cell.angle_beta   90.00
_cell.angle_gamma   90.00
#
_symmetry.space_group_name_H-M   'P 1'
#
loop_
_entity.id
_entity.type
_entity.pdbx_description
1 polymer ?
#
loop_
_entity_poly.entity_id
_entity_poly.type
_entity_poly.pdbx_seq_one_letter_code
_entity_poly.pdbx_strand_id
1 'polypeptide(L)' 'MTINKDTPVHRIWAAYPQLIHRLVKRDHRYAYLENSPSTCASGKRTTVENIAFLAGDDTDALLTFLKEEIERNDIQFRY' A
#
# COMPACT_ATOMS: atom_id res chain seq x y z
N MET A 1 -1.29 8.04 10.55
CA MET A 1 -0.09 8.17 9.68
C MET A 1 -0.47 8.94 8.42
N THR A 2 0.26 9.99 8.02
CA THR A 2 -0.02 10.71 6.75
C THR A 2 0.72 10.07 5.59
N ILE A 3 0.00 9.62 4.56
CA ILE A 3 0.58 9.00 3.35
C ILE A 3 0.37 9.88 2.11
N ASN A 4 1.40 9.96 1.28
CA ASN A 4 1.45 10.70 0.00
C ASN A 4 1.98 9.78 -1.12
N LYS A 5 1.90 10.24 -2.37
CA LYS A 5 2.34 9.45 -3.54
C LYS A 5 3.81 9.03 -3.49
N ASP A 6 4.67 9.87 -2.88
CA ASP A 6 6.09 9.62 -2.65
C ASP A 6 6.37 8.74 -1.43
N THR A 7 5.34 8.37 -0.67
CA THR A 7 5.51 7.57 0.54
C THR A 7 5.97 6.17 0.14
N PRO A 8 7.03 5.64 0.77
CA PRO A 8 7.50 4.29 0.48
C PRO A 8 6.47 3.27 0.92
N VAL A 9 6.08 2.36 0.03
CA VAL A 9 5.03 1.36 0.31
C VAL A 9 5.45 0.40 1.42
N HIS A 10 6.74 0.09 1.52
CA HIS A 10 7.27 -0.76 2.60
C HIS A 10 7.02 -0.19 4.00
N ARG A 11 6.98 1.15 4.18
CA ARG A 11 6.62 1.76 5.47
C ARG A 11 5.16 1.57 5.80
N ILE A 12 4.29 1.68 4.79
CA ILE A 12 2.84 1.48 4.93
C ILE A 12 2.57 0.03 5.31
N TRP A 13 3.21 -0.92 4.62
CA TRP A 13 3.10 -2.35 4.91
C TRP A 13 3.71 -2.74 6.25
N ALA A 14 4.82 -2.13 6.67
CA ALA A 14 5.38 -2.37 7.99
C ALA A 14 4.46 -1.91 9.12
N ALA A 15 3.76 -0.78 8.93
CA ALA A 15 2.80 -0.27 9.90
C ALA A 15 1.45 -1.01 9.85
N TYR A 16 1.02 -1.43 8.65
CA TYR A 16 -0.28 -2.04 8.41
C TYR A 16 -0.16 -3.22 7.43
N PRO A 17 0.39 -4.37 7.88
CA PRO A 17 0.60 -5.54 7.03
C PRO A 17 -0.69 -6.09 6.41
N GLN A 18 -1.81 -5.95 7.11
CA GLN A 18 -3.14 -6.36 6.66
C GLN A 18 -3.63 -5.63 5.39
N LEU A 19 -3.09 -4.45 5.09
CA LEU A 19 -3.50 -3.68 3.92
C LEU A 19 -3.06 -4.33 2.60
N ILE A 20 -1.95 -5.07 2.58
CA ILE A 20 -1.52 -5.81 1.39
C ILE A 20 -2.63 -6.78 0.96
N HIS A 21 -3.13 -7.60 1.89
CA HIS A 21 -4.19 -8.56 1.61
C HIS A 21 -5.48 -7.89 1.14
N ARG A 22 -5.84 -6.73 1.72
CA ARG A 22 -7.02 -5.96 1.28
C ARG A 22 -6.84 -5.37 -0.12
N LEU A 23 -5.63 -4.91 -0.43
CA LEU A 23 -5.29 -4.38 -1.75
C LEU A 23 -5.33 -5.48 -2.82
N VAL A 24 -4.75 -6.65 -2.54
CA VAL A 24 -4.80 -7.83 -3.44
C VAL A 24 -6.25 -8.31 -3.62
N LYS A 25 -7.07 -8.28 -2.57
CA LYS A 25 -8.49 -8.64 -2.64
C LYS A 25 -9.31 -7.63 -3.46
N ARG A 26 -8.94 -6.35 -3.43
CA ARG A 26 -9.56 -5.31 -4.26
C ARG A 26 -9.19 -5.50 -5.73
N ASP A 27 -7.90 -5.71 -6.02
CA ASP A 27 -7.42 -5.86 -7.38
C ASP A 27 -6.21 -6.83 -7.44
N HIS A 28 -6.38 -7.90 -8.21
CA HIS A 28 -5.38 -8.95 -8.38
C HIS A 28 -4.09 -8.44 -9.06
N ARG A 29 -4.13 -7.27 -9.70
CA ARG A 29 -2.94 -6.61 -10.24
C ARG A 29 -1.89 -6.33 -9.17
N TYR A 30 -2.28 -6.27 -7.89
CA TYR A 30 -1.36 -6.09 -6.76
C TYR A 30 -0.86 -7.40 -6.14
N ALA A 31 -1.23 -8.58 -6.66
CA ALA A 31 -0.81 -9.89 -6.11
C ALA A 31 0.71 -10.10 -6.11
N TYR A 32 1.46 -9.35 -6.93
CA TYR A 32 2.93 -9.35 -6.90
C TYR A 32 3.51 -8.77 -5.60
N LEU A 33 2.74 -7.97 -4.86
CA LEU A 33 3.13 -7.40 -3.57
C LEU A 33 3.06 -8.45 -2.44
N GLU A 34 2.16 -9.43 -2.53
CA GLU A 34 2.11 -10.57 -1.61
C GLU A 34 3.27 -11.54 -1.82
N ASN A 35 3.57 -11.84 -3.08
CA ASN A 35 4.53 -12.88 -3.46
C ASN A 35 5.99 -12.41 -3.45
N SER A 36 6.25 -11.12 -3.25
CA SER A 36 7.60 -10.59 -3.26
C SER A 36 7.92 -9.84 -1.97
N PRO A 37 8.56 -10.50 -0.99
CA PRO A 37 9.26 -9.81 0.10
C PRO A 37 10.32 -8.83 -0.45
N SER A 38 10.71 -9.00 -1.72
CA SER A 38 11.78 -8.25 -2.39
C SER A 38 11.33 -6.94 -3.08
N THR A 39 10.05 -6.73 -3.37
CA THR A 39 9.55 -5.38 -3.74
C THR A 39 9.54 -4.43 -2.54
N CYS A 40 9.65 -5.00 -1.33
CA CYS A 40 9.95 -4.33 -0.07
C CYS A 40 11.44 -4.38 0.33
N ALA A 41 12.34 -4.94 -0.50
CA ALA A 41 13.76 -4.98 -0.19
C ALA A 41 14.31 -3.54 -0.10
N SER A 42 14.98 -3.25 1.02
CA SER A 42 15.48 -1.94 1.47
C SER A 42 16.29 -1.11 0.45
N GLY A 43 16.60 -1.62 -0.73
CA GLY A 43 17.33 -0.92 -1.79
C GLY A 43 16.47 -0.22 -2.86
N LYS A 44 15.20 -0.61 -3.06
CA LYS A 44 14.31 0.06 -4.01
C LYS A 44 13.23 0.83 -3.24
N ARG A 45 13.29 2.17 -3.26
CA ARG A 45 12.22 3.05 -2.78
C ARG A 45 11.02 2.92 -3.72
N THR A 46 10.29 1.81 -3.66
CA THR A 46 9.01 1.67 -4.34
C THR A 46 8.00 2.57 -3.62
N THR A 47 7.58 3.63 -4.30
CA THR A 47 6.58 4.60 -3.82
C THR A 47 5.17 4.15 -4.20
N VAL A 48 4.15 4.79 -3.64
CA VAL A 48 2.74 4.54 -4.00
C VAL A 48 2.51 4.82 -5.49
N GLU A 49 3.11 5.88 -6.01
CA GLU A 49 3.06 6.22 -7.44
C GLU A 49 3.66 5.11 -8.32
N ASN A 50 4.79 4.53 -7.92
CA ASN A 50 5.42 3.45 -8.68
C ASN A 50 4.56 2.18 -8.70
N ILE A 51 3.91 1.80 -7.59
CA ILE A 51 3.03 0.62 -7.59
C ILE A 51 1.77 0.85 -8.41
N ALA A 52 1.20 2.06 -8.38
CA ALA A 52 0.06 2.44 -9.20
C ALA A 52 0.44 2.41 -10.69
N PHE A 53 1.59 2.98 -11.05
CA PHE A 53 2.13 2.95 -12.40
C PHE A 53 2.36 1.52 -12.91
N LEU A 54 2.96 0.64 -12.10
CA LEU A 54 3.19 -0.77 -12.46
C LEU A 54 1.89 -1.56 -12.60
N ALA A 55 0.86 -1.23 -11.80
CA ALA A 55 -0.47 -1.83 -11.90
C ALA A 55 -1.32 -1.22 -13.03
N GLY A 56 -0.87 -0.12 -13.65
CA GLY A 56 -1.67 0.67 -14.59
C GLY A 56 -2.94 1.22 -13.94
N ASP A 57 -2.85 1.58 -12.65
CA ASP A 57 -3.95 2.11 -11.84
C ASP A 57 -3.74 3.61 -11.58
N ASP A 58 -4.81 4.30 -11.22
CA ASP A 58 -4.74 5.71 -10.89
C ASP A 58 -4.12 5.91 -9.50
N THR A 59 -3.08 6.74 -9.44
CA THR A 59 -2.31 6.96 -8.20
C THR A 59 -3.15 7.62 -7.11
N ASP A 60 -4.01 8.56 -7.46
CA ASP A 60 -4.89 9.25 -6.51
C ASP A 60 -6.00 8.33 -5.99
N ALA A 61 -6.56 7.49 -6.86
CA ALA A 61 -7.54 6.47 -6.47
C ALA A 61 -6.93 5.42 -5.53
N LEU A 62 -5.70 4.98 -5.79
CA LEU A 62 -4.97 4.07 -4.91
C LEU A 62 -4.65 4.74 -3.56
N LEU A 63 -4.19 5.99 -3.60
CA LEU A 63 -3.84 6.75 -2.40
C LEU A 63 -5.06 6.98 -1.49
N THR A 64 -6.21 7.33 -2.08
CA THR A 64 -7.47 7.54 -1.35
C THR A 64 -7.89 6.26 -0.64
N PHE A 65 -7.87 5.13 -1.34
CA PHE A 65 -8.17 3.83 -0.75
C PHE A 65 -7.23 3.47 0.41
N LEU A 66 -5.92 3.68 0.23
CA LEU A 66 -4.95 3.42 1.30
C LEU A 66 -5.19 4.33 2.51
N LYS A 67 -5.57 5.60 2.30
CA LYS A 67 -5.90 6.54 3.40
C LYS A 67 -7.13 6.08 4.17
N GLU A 68 -8.21 5.75 3.48
CA GLU A 68 -9.46 5.26 4.08
C GLU A 68 -9.21 3.97 4.88
N GLU A 69 -8.43 3.06 4.33
CA GLU A 69 -8.13 1.79 4.98
C GLU A 69 -7.21 1.96 6.19
N ILE A 70 -6.21 2.86 6.12
CA ILE A 70 -5.41 3.26 7.28
C ILE A 70 -6.30 3.86 8.35
N GLU A 71 -7.19 4.79 8.00
CA GLU A 71 -8.10 5.44 8.95
C GLU A 71 -9.04 4.43 9.62
N ARG A 72 -9.61 3.48 8.85
CA ARG A 72 -10.39 2.36 9.39
C ARG A 72 -9.60 1.51 10.38
N ASN A 73 -8.34 1.21 10.08
CA ASN A 73 -7.47 0.45 11.00
C ASN A 73 -7.09 1.27 12.23
N ASP A 74 -6.74 2.55 12.07
CA ASP A 74 -6.35 3.44 13.17
C ASP A 74 -7.50 3.61 14.19
N ILE A 75 -8.74 3.69 13.70
CA ILE A 75 -9.95 3.68 14.54
C ILE A 75 -10.10 2.35 15.29
N GLN A 76 -9.82 1.22 14.63
CA GLN A 76 -10.01 -0.11 15.20
C GLN A 76 -8.97 -0.48 16.28
N PHE A 77 -7.77 0.12 16.25
CA PHE A 77 -6.72 -0.08 17.25
C PHE A 77 -6.70 0.98 18.37
N ARG A 78 -7.69 1.88 18.42
CA ARG A 78 -7.80 2.96 19.41
C ARG A 78 -8.63 2.60 20.66
N TYR A 79 -9.04 1.35 20.82
CA TYR A 79 -9.79 0.80 21.96
C TYR A 79 -9.11 -0.44 22.51
#